data_AF-A0A2V7Y621-F1
#
_entry.id   AF-A0A2V7Y621-F1
#
_cell.length_a   1.000
_cell.length_b   1.000
_cell.length_c   1.000
_cell.angle_alpha   90.00
_cell.angle_beta   90.00
_cell.angle_gamma   90.00
#
_symmetry.space_group_name_H-M   'P 1'
#
loop_
_entity.id
_entity.type
_entity.pdbx_description
1 polymer ?
#
loop_
_entity_poly.entity_id
_entity_poly.type
_entity_poly.pdbx_seq_one_letter_code
_entity_poly.pdbx_strand_id
1 'polypeptide(L)'
;ASDASDEREALFFVESAELLAGLHKTMPVTKILQDSRAMVAKTGTRAVALLPFDSVYWTEELAKESPDIARRARQELGATSLEARISGTATAAAKAGLRAAGWVVTEGVVAGLIVPPAD
;
A
#
# COMPACT_ATOMS: atom_id res chain seq x y z
N ALA A 1 -10.76 -23.20 12.53
CA ALA A 1 -10.40 -21.77 12.46
C ALA A 1 -9.25 -21.47 11.48
N SER A 2 -8.72 -22.45 10.72
CA SER A 2 -7.69 -22.20 9.70
C SER A 2 -8.24 -21.82 8.33
N ASP A 3 -9.53 -22.05 8.04
CA ASP A 3 -10.13 -21.61 6.76
C ASP A 3 -10.32 -20.08 6.69
N ALA A 4 -10.39 -19.42 7.85
CA ALA A 4 -10.60 -17.97 7.93
C ALA A 4 -9.36 -17.15 7.50
N SER A 5 -8.16 -17.73 7.52
CA SER A 5 -6.96 -17.06 6.99
C SER A 5 -6.93 -17.05 5.47
N ASP A 6 -7.35 -18.15 4.82
CA ASP A 6 -7.32 -18.27 3.36
C ASP A 6 -8.33 -17.33 2.69
N GLU A 7 -9.55 -17.21 3.23
CA GLU A 7 -10.56 -16.31 2.65
C GLU A 7 -10.18 -14.83 2.76
N ARG A 8 -9.63 -14.42 3.92
CA ARG A 8 -9.25 -13.01 4.14
C ARG A 8 -7.98 -12.64 3.36
N GLU A 9 -7.03 -13.56 3.23
CA GLU A 9 -5.85 -13.36 2.40
C GLU A 9 -6.21 -13.32 0.91
N ALA A 10 -7.10 -14.21 0.45
CA ALA A 10 -7.63 -14.16 -0.92
C ALA A 10 -8.35 -12.83 -1.19
N LEU A 11 -9.19 -12.37 -0.26
CA LEU A 11 -9.89 -11.09 -0.38
C LEU A 11 -8.92 -9.91 -0.45
N PHE A 12 -7.86 -9.91 0.36
CA PHE A 12 -6.81 -8.91 0.31
C PHE A 12 -6.17 -8.80 -1.09
N PHE A 13 -5.90 -9.92 -1.76
CA PHE A 13 -5.35 -9.90 -3.11
C PHE A 13 -6.35 -9.41 -4.16
N VAL A 14 -7.63 -9.79 -4.04
CA VAL A 14 -8.69 -9.29 -4.93
C VAL A 14 -8.84 -7.77 -4.80
N GLU A 15 -8.99 -7.26 -3.59
CA GLU A 15 -9.15 -5.83 -3.31
C GLU A 15 -7.88 -5.05 -3.72
N SER A 16 -6.69 -5.63 -3.50
CA SER A 16 -5.43 -5.06 -3.98
C SER A 16 -5.38 -4.96 -5.51
N ALA A 17 -5.91 -5.96 -6.23
CA ALA A 17 -5.98 -5.95 -7.69
C ALA A 17 -6.97 -4.89 -8.20
N GLU A 18 -8.10 -4.67 -7.51
CA GLU A 18 -9.05 -3.62 -7.83
C GLU A 18 -8.44 -2.22 -7.62
N LEU A 19 -7.73 -2.01 -6.51
CA LEU A 19 -6.97 -0.79 -6.26
C LEU A 19 -5.90 -0.58 -7.34
N LEU A 20 -5.23 -1.64 -7.79
CA LEU A 20 -4.22 -1.59 -8.84
C LEU A 20 -4.82 -1.18 -10.18
N ALA A 21 -5.98 -1.74 -10.53
CA ALA A 21 -6.72 -1.37 -11.74
C ALA A 21 -7.18 0.09 -11.68
N GLY A 22 -7.67 0.54 -10.53
CA GLY A 22 -8.02 1.94 -10.29
C GLY A 22 -6.82 2.88 -10.41
N LEU A 23 -5.67 2.50 -9.85
CA LEU A 23 -4.41 3.22 -10.00
C LEU A 23 -4.01 3.33 -11.47
N HIS A 24 -3.95 2.22 -12.20
CA HIS A 24 -3.49 2.18 -13.58
C HIS A 24 -4.32 3.06 -14.52
N LYS A 25 -5.64 3.19 -14.27
CA LYS A 25 -6.53 4.05 -15.06
C LYS A 25 -6.16 5.54 -15.02
N THR A 26 -5.56 6.00 -13.92
CA THR A 26 -5.20 7.42 -13.74
C THR A 26 -3.70 7.67 -13.82
N MET A 27 -2.90 6.70 -13.38
CA MET A 27 -1.45 6.73 -13.32
C MET A 27 -0.94 5.40 -13.87
N PRO A 28 -0.45 5.36 -15.13
CA PRO A 28 -0.01 4.13 -15.76
C PRO A 28 1.03 3.38 -14.90
N VAL A 29 0.64 2.19 -14.47
CA VAL A 29 1.51 1.24 -13.77
C VAL A 29 2.47 0.61 -14.79
N THR A 30 3.76 0.64 -14.49
CA THR A 30 4.83 0.15 -15.38
C THR A 30 5.48 -1.13 -14.86
N LYS A 31 5.48 -1.35 -13.55
CA LYS A 31 6.03 -2.53 -12.86
C LYS A 31 5.30 -2.75 -11.54
N ILE A 32 5.38 -3.97 -11.01
CA ILE A 32 4.95 -4.30 -9.65
C ILE A 32 6.11 -4.98 -8.91
N LEU A 33 6.15 -4.84 -7.58
CA LEU A 33 7.10 -5.56 -6.73
C LEU A 33 6.61 -7.00 -6.55
N GLN A 34 7.39 -7.96 -7.04
CA GLN A 34 7.09 -9.38 -6.90
C GLN A 34 7.39 -9.86 -5.47
N ASP A 35 6.71 -10.91 -5.03
CA ASP A 35 6.97 -11.58 -3.74
C ASP A 35 7.01 -10.60 -2.55
N SER A 36 6.06 -9.65 -2.53
CA SER A 36 5.91 -8.64 -1.50
C SER A 36 4.61 -8.87 -0.73
N ARG A 37 4.65 -8.73 0.60
CA ARG A 37 3.47 -8.85 1.47
C ARG A 37 2.42 -7.76 1.22
N ALA A 38 2.83 -6.65 0.62
CA ALA A 38 1.93 -5.63 0.11
C ALA A 38 1.98 -5.57 -1.41
N MET A 39 0.84 -5.30 -2.06
CA MET A 39 0.79 -4.96 -3.47
C MET A 39 1.48 -3.60 -3.68
N VAL A 40 2.64 -3.58 -4.33
CA VAL A 40 3.38 -2.35 -4.62
C VAL A 40 3.55 -2.17 -6.12
N ALA A 41 3.11 -1.03 -6.64
CA ALA A 41 3.14 -0.72 -8.06
C ALA A 41 4.00 0.52 -8.35
N LYS A 42 4.73 0.51 -9.47
CA LYS A 42 5.47 1.66 -9.97
C LYS A 42 4.63 2.47 -10.95
N THR A 43 4.50 3.76 -10.69
CA THR A 43 3.90 4.75 -11.58
C THR A 43 4.87 5.92 -11.77
N GLY A 44 5.39 6.13 -12.97
CA GLY A 44 6.44 7.13 -13.21
C GLY A 44 7.66 6.89 -12.32
N THR A 45 8.00 7.86 -11.45
CA THR A 45 9.12 7.75 -10.48
C THR A 45 8.69 7.28 -9.08
N ARG A 46 7.40 7.03 -8.87
CA ARG A 46 6.83 6.68 -7.57
C ARG A 46 6.56 5.18 -7.47
N ALA A 47 6.76 4.61 -6.29
CA ALA A 47 6.16 3.33 -5.92
C ALA A 47 4.99 3.57 -4.95
N VAL A 48 3.86 2.91 -5.21
CA VAL A 48 2.62 3.03 -4.45
C VAL A 48 2.30 1.67 -3.86
N ALA A 49 2.34 1.56 -2.53
CA ALA A 49 1.79 0.43 -1.80
C ALA A 49 0.28 0.60 -1.67
N LEU A 50 -0.47 -0.42 -2.09
CA LEU A 50 -1.93 -0.46 -2.08
C LEU A 50 -2.37 -1.37 -0.93
N LEU A 51 -3.05 -0.78 0.06
CA LEU A 51 -3.39 -1.42 1.32
C LEU A 51 -4.92 -1.38 1.51
N PRO A 52 -5.65 -2.43 1.10
CA PRO A 52 -7.10 -2.50 1.24
C PRO A 52 -7.52 -2.83 2.68
N PHE A 53 -6.98 -2.09 3.65
CA PHE A 53 -7.30 -2.26 5.06
C PHE A 53 -8.22 -1.16 5.55
N ASP A 54 -9.27 -1.53 6.29
CA ASP A 54 -10.17 -0.57 6.97
C ASP A 54 -9.45 0.22 8.08
N SER A 55 -8.49 -0.42 8.75
CA SER A 55 -7.73 0.19 9.84
C SER A 55 -6.33 -0.41 9.94
N VAL A 56 -5.32 0.46 9.95
CA VAL A 56 -3.91 0.08 10.06
C VAL A 56 -3.36 0.52 11.42
N TYR A 57 -2.88 -0.47 12.17
CA TYR A 57 -2.24 -0.30 13.47
C TYR A 57 -0.73 -0.52 13.33
N TRP A 58 0.05 0.17 14.17
CA TRP A 58 1.49 -0.07 14.22
C TRP A 58 1.77 -1.36 15.00
N THR A 59 2.28 -2.37 14.31
CA THR A 59 2.63 -3.67 14.87
C THR A 59 4.13 -3.94 14.66
N GLU A 60 4.68 -4.90 15.39
CA GLU A 60 6.06 -5.34 15.20
C GLU A 60 6.32 -5.82 13.77
N GLU A 61 5.35 -6.51 13.18
CA GLU A 61 5.43 -6.97 11.81
C GLU A 61 5.46 -5.80 10.82
N LEU A 62 4.56 -4.82 10.97
CA LEU A 62 4.57 -3.64 10.10
C LEU A 62 5.86 -2.81 10.27
N ALA A 63 6.41 -2.76 11.48
CA ALA A 63 7.68 -2.11 11.77
C ALA A 63 8.86 -2.79 11.07
N LYS A 64 8.82 -4.12 10.93
CA LYS A 64 9.84 -4.91 10.24
C LYS A 64 9.71 -4.83 8.72
N GLU A 65 8.48 -4.96 8.20
CA GLU A 65 8.24 -5.10 6.77
C GLU A 65 8.25 -3.74 6.04
N SER A 66 7.78 -2.66 6.65
CA SER A 66 7.67 -1.36 5.96
C SER A 66 9.01 -0.79 5.46
N PRO A 67 10.15 -0.87 6.18
CA PRO A 67 11.44 -0.43 5.66
C PRO A 67 12.01 -1.38 4.62
N ASP A 68 11.73 -2.68 4.73
CA ASP A 68 12.17 -3.69 3.77
C ASP A 68 11.51 -3.48 2.40
N ILE A 69 10.18 -3.37 2.38
CA ILE A 69 9.40 -3.06 1.18
C ILE A 69 9.85 -1.72 0.59
N ALA A 70 10.11 -0.70 1.44
CA ALA A 70 10.61 0.59 0.99
C ALA A 70 11.99 0.50 0.30
N ARG A 71 12.90 -0.33 0.85
CA ARG A 71 14.21 -0.58 0.25
C ARG A 71 14.07 -1.30 -1.09
N ARG A 72 13.29 -2.37 -1.13
CA ARG A 72 13.02 -3.16 -2.34
C ARG A 72 12.35 -2.35 -3.43
N ALA A 73 11.37 -1.50 -3.11
CA ALA A 73 10.74 -0.60 -4.06
C ALA A 73 11.75 0.36 -4.73
N ARG A 74 12.75 0.85 -3.98
CA ARG A 74 13.82 1.68 -4.55
C ARG A 74 14.78 0.87 -5.41
N GLN A 75 15.21 -0.30 -4.96
CA GLN A 75 16.23 -1.12 -5.63
C GLN A 75 15.69 -1.85 -6.87
N GLU A 76 14.53 -2.50 -6.74
CA GLU A 76 13.96 -3.38 -7.77
C GLU A 76 13.08 -2.62 -8.75
N LEU A 77 12.31 -1.63 -8.26
CA LEU A 77 11.47 -0.81 -9.13
C LEU A 77 12.18 0.47 -9.60
N GLY A 78 13.26 0.91 -8.95
CA GLY A 78 13.91 2.19 -9.26
C GLY A 78 13.01 3.39 -8.94
N ALA A 79 12.22 3.30 -7.86
CA ALA A 79 11.39 4.40 -7.39
C ALA A 79 12.22 5.41 -6.57
N THR A 80 11.92 6.69 -6.71
CA THR A 80 12.54 7.78 -5.94
C THR A 80 11.64 8.31 -4.82
N SER A 81 10.34 8.06 -4.92
CA SER A 81 9.34 8.41 -3.91
C SER A 81 8.43 7.22 -3.60
N LEU A 82 7.95 7.16 -2.36
CA LEU A 82 7.14 6.07 -1.85
C LEU A 82 5.83 6.62 -1.27
N GLU A 83 4.72 6.00 -1.64
CA GLU A 83 3.38 6.34 -1.15
C GLU A 83 2.67 5.07 -0.66
N ALA A 84 2.04 5.14 0.50
CA ALA A 84 1.17 4.11 1.04
C ALA A 84 -0.27 4.60 0.97
N ARG A 85 -1.08 3.96 0.12
CA ARG A 85 -2.50 4.24 -0.05
C ARG A 85 -3.31 3.22 0.73
N ILE A 86 -4.05 3.71 1.71
CA ILE A 86 -4.86 2.91 2.64
C ILE A 86 -6.32 3.19 2.34
N SER A 87 -7.12 2.13 2.18
CA SER A 87 -8.56 2.30 1.89
C SER A 87 -9.32 2.88 3.07
N GLY A 88 -9.04 2.44 4.29
CA GLY A 88 -9.56 3.03 5.51
C GLY A 88 -8.58 4.01 6.16
N THR A 89 -8.35 3.85 7.46
CA THR A 89 -7.53 4.77 8.26
C THR A 89 -6.28 4.12 8.85
N ALA A 90 -5.34 4.92 9.30
CA ALA A 90 -4.17 4.52 10.04
C ALA A 90 -4.09 5.28 11.38
N THR A 91 -3.77 4.55 12.43
CA THR A 91 -3.49 5.15 13.74
C THR A 91 -2.32 6.13 13.67
N ALA A 92 -2.24 7.06 14.63
CA ALA A 92 -1.14 8.03 14.70
C ALA A 92 0.24 7.34 14.74
N ALA A 93 0.37 6.24 15.51
CA ALA A 93 1.57 5.43 15.57
C ALA A 93 1.91 4.80 14.21
N ALA A 94 0.92 4.25 13.50
CA ALA A 94 1.14 3.65 12.18
C ALA A 94 1.61 4.69 11.17
N LYS A 95 0.99 5.88 11.17
CA LYS A 95 1.41 6.98 10.30
C LYS A 95 2.83 7.46 10.60
N ALA A 96 3.20 7.57 11.88
CA ALA A 96 4.55 7.95 12.27
C ALA A 96 5.59 6.91 11.83
N GLY A 97 5.31 5.62 12.07
CA GLY A 97 6.18 4.52 11.69
C GLY A 97 6.37 4.38 10.17
N LEU A 98 5.28 4.47 9.40
CA LEU A 98 5.32 4.45 7.94
C LEU A 98 6.11 5.64 7.38
N ARG A 99 5.93 6.85 7.93
CA ARG A 99 6.71 8.03 7.55
C ARG A 99 8.19 7.88 7.89
N ALA A 100 8.52 7.31 9.04
CA ALA A 100 9.90 7.00 9.42
C ALA A 100 10.55 5.97 8.47
N ALA A 101 9.76 5.01 7.96
CA ALA A 101 10.18 4.08 6.90
C ALA A 101 10.26 4.73 5.50
N GLY A 102 9.86 6.00 5.37
CA GLY A 102 9.98 6.81 4.16
C GLY A 102 8.73 6.81 3.27
N TRP A 103 7.57 6.38 3.78
CA TRP A 103 6.29 6.40 3.06
C TRP A 103 5.51 7.68 3.32
N VAL A 104 4.98 8.28 2.25
CA VAL A 104 3.88 9.25 2.37
C VAL A 104 2.57 8.48 2.52
N VAL A 105 1.77 8.78 3.54
CA VAL A 105 0.52 8.05 3.82
C VAL A 105 -0.68 8.84 3.31
N THR A 106 -1.51 8.17 2.50
CA THR A 106 -2.80 8.65 1.99
C THR A 106 -3.88 7.68 2.47
N GLU A 107 -4.86 8.18 3.24
CA GLU A 107 -5.98 7.41 3.80
C GLU A 107 -7.26 7.61 2.94
N GLY A 108 -8.28 6.77 3.14
CA GLY A 108 -9.59 6.93 2.47
C GLY A 108 -9.60 6.62 0.97
N VAL A 109 -8.66 5.79 0.48
CA VAL A 109 -8.55 5.51 -0.95
C VAL A 109 -9.55 4.44 -1.37
N VAL A 110 -10.60 4.86 -2.07
CA VAL A 110 -11.57 3.98 -2.73
C VAL A 110 -11.12 3.57 -4.13
N ALA A 111 -11.60 2.42 -4.60
CA ALA A 111 -11.38 1.94 -5.97
C ALA A 111 -11.82 3.00 -6.99
N GLY A 112 -10.86 3.70 -7.59
CA GLY A 112 -11.12 4.82 -8.52
C GLY A 112 -10.58 6.21 -8.12
N LEU A 113 -9.77 6.31 -7.06
CA LEU A 113 -8.88 7.45 -6.81
C LEU A 113 -9.53 8.81 -6.51
N ILE A 114 -10.65 8.82 -5.80
CA ILE A 114 -11.11 10.04 -5.14
C ILE A 114 -10.58 10.01 -3.71
N VAL A 115 -9.55 10.82 -3.44
CA VAL A 115 -9.33 11.34 -2.09
C VAL A 115 -10.45 12.35 -1.86
N PRO A 116 -11.38 12.14 -0.92
CA PRO A 116 -12.35 13.20 -0.59
C PRO A 116 -11.56 14.44 -0.16
N PRO A 117 -11.93 15.65 -0.64
CA PRO A 117 -11.25 16.87 -0.21
C PRO A 117 -11.32 16.98 1.31
N ALA A 118 -10.24 17.45 1.93
CA ALA A 118 -10.28 17.81 3.34
C ALA A 118 -11.25 18.98 3.50
N ASP A 119 -12.23 18.83 4.40
CA ASP A 119 -13.14 19.92 4.82
C ASP A 119 -12.35 21.12 5.36
#